data_AF-W0T7R1-F1
#
_entry.id   AF-W0T7R1-F1
#
_cell.length_a   1.000
_cell.length_b   1.000
_cell.length_c   1.000
_cell.angle_alpha   90.00
_cell.angle_beta   90.00
_cell.angle_gamma   90.00
#
_symmetry.space_group_name_H-M   'P 1'
#
loop_
_entity.id
_entity.type
_entity.pdbx_description
1 polymer ?
#
loop_
_entity_poly.entity_id
_entity_poly.type
_entity_poly.pdbx_seq_one_letter_code
_entity_poly.pdbx_strand_id
1 'polypeptide(L)'
;MGSLKRPRVKIEVEIETVSKYFKQEQKDGLVKRENEHGLGIQDVDIDSIKRMGAREYFKYINRFTKDDISGEKLKIEDNPNIPANFIPIYSQVRLMRSLIKTPVDSVGCAMLPITINSTFGIEQEKMKPKNYRLQLLISLMLSSQTKDETNAKAMHNLMEYCIEELGDPEGITLDALLKCDEKNLDNEIHSVGFHTRKASYIKKAAVMLRDQFDGDVPTTIEGFISLPGVGPKMGYLALQKSWAKIDGIGVDVHVDRLAKMWGWVDSKLCKTPEHTRKQLETWLPKSLWYEINPVLVGFGQVLCMPRGKKCNLCLVKDICPGVDKKLLKRIKETQLDDDPVKDSIRGDYSELVSFLKEQKKQSKEE
;
A
#
# COMPACT_ATOMS: atom_id res chain seq x y z
N MET A 1 -58.76 -17.60 -22.45
CA MET A 1 -58.55 -16.53 -21.45
C MET A 1 -57.06 -16.26 -21.35
N GLY A 2 -56.63 -15.09 -21.82
CA GLY A 2 -55.23 -14.73 -22.02
C GLY A 2 -54.49 -14.38 -20.73
N SER A 3 -53.23 -14.82 -20.65
CA SER A 3 -52.29 -14.44 -19.61
C SER A 3 -51.74 -13.03 -19.91
N LEU A 4 -52.04 -12.08 -19.03
CA LEU A 4 -51.60 -10.69 -19.11
C LEU A 4 -50.09 -10.60 -18.87
N LYS A 5 -49.31 -10.47 -19.95
CA LYS A 5 -47.89 -10.05 -19.89
C LYS A 5 -47.83 -8.59 -19.43
N ARG A 6 -47.12 -8.31 -18.33
CA ARG A 6 -46.74 -6.94 -17.95
C ARG A 6 -45.72 -6.38 -18.96
N PRO A 7 -45.83 -5.12 -19.40
CA PRO A 7 -44.90 -4.54 -20.35
C PRO A 7 -43.54 -4.28 -19.69
N ARG A 8 -42.44 -4.65 -20.38
CA ARG A 8 -41.08 -4.27 -20.00
C ARG A 8 -40.89 -2.79 -20.30
N VAL A 9 -40.69 -1.98 -19.25
CA VAL A 9 -40.18 -0.62 -19.38
C VAL A 9 -38.72 -0.70 -19.80
N LYS A 10 -38.37 -0.12 -20.96
CA LYS A 10 -36.97 0.13 -21.33
C LYS A 10 -36.46 1.25 -20.42
N ILE A 11 -35.48 0.94 -19.59
CA ILE A 11 -34.71 1.95 -18.87
C ILE A 11 -33.47 2.21 -19.72
N GLU A 12 -33.43 3.37 -20.36
CA GLU A 12 -32.18 3.92 -20.88
C GLU A 12 -31.33 4.34 -19.69
N VAL A 13 -30.18 3.71 -19.52
CA VAL A 13 -29.24 4.04 -18.46
C VAL A 13 -28.23 5.04 -19.03
N GLU A 14 -28.47 6.33 -18.81
CA GLU A 14 -27.39 7.32 -18.85
C GLU A 14 -26.45 7.06 -17.66
N ILE A 15 -25.24 6.58 -17.95
CA ILE A 15 -24.21 6.41 -16.92
C ILE A 15 -23.49 7.75 -16.75
N GLU A 16 -24.02 8.60 -15.88
CA GLU A 16 -23.21 9.60 -15.18
C GLU A 16 -23.16 9.22 -13.70
N THR A 17 -22.04 8.62 -13.27
CA THR A 17 -21.72 8.51 -11.85
C THR A 17 -20.38 9.18 -11.57
N VAL A 18 -20.44 10.49 -11.32
CA VAL A 18 -19.31 11.25 -10.81
C VAL A 18 -19.13 10.88 -9.32
N SER A 19 -18.00 10.23 -9.02
CA SER A 19 -17.60 9.98 -7.64
C SER A 19 -17.25 11.29 -6.94
N LYS A 20 -17.85 11.54 -5.77
CA LYS A 20 -17.50 12.68 -4.89
C LYS A 20 -16.04 12.73 -4.44
N TYR A 21 -15.25 11.69 -4.70
CA TYR A 21 -13.81 11.62 -4.40
C TYR A 21 -12.90 11.71 -5.64
N PHE A 22 -13.46 11.67 -6.85
CA PHE A 22 -12.70 11.70 -8.10
C PHE A 22 -13.45 12.58 -9.11
N LYS A 23 -13.13 13.88 -9.11
CA LYS A 23 -13.43 14.75 -10.25
C LYS A 23 -12.28 14.60 -11.24
N GLN A 24 -12.55 13.96 -12.37
CA GLN A 24 -11.66 14.02 -13.53
C GLN A 24 -12.02 15.31 -14.26
N GLU A 25 -11.16 16.32 -14.20
CA GLU A 25 -11.23 17.43 -15.17
C GLU A 25 -10.65 16.89 -16.48
N GLN A 26 -11.50 16.66 -17.48
CA GLN A 26 -11.04 16.56 -18.86
C GLN A 26 -10.51 17.95 -19.25
N LYS A 27 -9.19 18.04 -19.42
CA LYS A 27 -8.58 19.11 -20.20
C LYS A 27 -7.99 18.49 -21.45
N ASP A 28 -8.76 18.57 -22.54
CA ASP A 28 -8.21 18.54 -23.88
C ASP A 28 -7.28 19.74 -24.03
N GLY A 29 -5.99 19.45 -24.14
CA GLY A 29 -4.94 20.46 -24.23
C GLY A 29 -3.59 19.80 -24.13
N LEU A 30 -2.96 19.55 -25.28
CA LEU A 30 -1.55 19.23 -25.41
C LEU A 30 -0.71 20.34 -24.77
N VAL A 31 -0.47 20.26 -23.46
CA VAL A 31 0.53 21.08 -22.79
C VAL A 31 1.86 20.37 -22.98
N LYS A 32 2.63 20.81 -23.97
CA LYS A 32 4.08 20.60 -23.97
C LYS A 32 4.63 21.26 -22.70
N ARG A 33 5.01 20.46 -21.70
CA ARG A 33 5.85 20.94 -20.61
C ARG A 33 7.29 20.65 -20.97
N GLU A 34 8.06 21.72 -21.09
CA GLU A 34 9.51 21.67 -21.13
C GLU A 34 10.01 21.06 -19.81
N ASN A 35 10.94 20.12 -19.94
CA ASN A 35 11.62 19.47 -18.83
C ASN A 35 12.49 20.50 -18.09
N GLU A 36 11.92 21.21 -17.14
CA GLU A 36 12.67 21.98 -16.16
C GLU A 36 12.44 21.40 -14.76
N HIS A 37 13.34 20.49 -14.39
CA HIS A 37 14.08 20.44 -13.12
C HIS A 37 14.68 19.04 -12.96
N GLY A 38 15.90 18.90 -13.47
CA GLY A 38 16.75 17.76 -13.15
C GLY A 38 17.09 17.78 -11.67
N LEU A 39 16.81 16.67 -10.99
CA LEU A 39 17.50 16.14 -9.80
C LEU A 39 17.02 14.70 -9.55
N GLY A 40 17.60 13.75 -10.30
CA GLY A 40 17.74 12.33 -9.96
C GLY A 40 16.50 11.43 -10.05
N ILE A 41 16.02 11.14 -11.26
CA ILE A 41 15.45 9.82 -11.55
C ILE A 41 16.62 8.84 -11.37
N GLN A 42 16.47 7.77 -10.58
CA GLN A 42 17.42 6.67 -10.71
C GLN A 42 17.23 6.13 -12.12
N ASP A 43 18.20 6.32 -13.01
CA ASP A 43 18.20 5.70 -14.34
C ASP A 43 18.31 4.20 -14.15
N VAL A 44 17.14 3.58 -14.01
CA VAL A 44 17.00 2.14 -13.93
C VAL A 44 16.97 1.61 -15.36
N ASP A 45 17.88 0.69 -15.68
CA ASP A 45 17.86 -0.06 -16.94
C ASP A 45 16.73 -1.09 -16.93
N ILE A 46 15.57 -0.68 -17.43
CA ILE A 46 14.36 -1.51 -17.52
C ILE A 46 14.58 -2.75 -18.40
N ASP A 47 15.36 -2.63 -19.48
CA ASP A 47 15.61 -3.74 -20.39
C ASP A 47 16.49 -4.80 -19.72
N SER A 48 17.46 -4.37 -18.91
CA SER A 48 18.21 -5.28 -18.03
C SER A 48 17.26 -6.00 -17.07
N ILE A 49 16.37 -5.29 -16.36
CA ILE A 49 15.43 -5.90 -15.40
C ILE A 49 14.50 -6.90 -16.08
N LYS A 50 13.98 -6.59 -17.28
CA LYS A 50 13.12 -7.51 -18.04
C LYS A 50 13.81 -8.81 -18.41
N ARG A 51 15.14 -8.79 -18.59
CA ARG A 51 15.95 -9.97 -18.93
C ARG A 51 16.39 -10.78 -17.70
N MET A 52 16.27 -10.24 -16.48
CA MET A 52 16.69 -10.94 -15.26
C MET A 52 15.89 -12.21 -15.04
N GLY A 53 16.59 -13.28 -14.65
CA GLY A 53 15.96 -14.47 -14.08
C GLY A 53 15.33 -14.16 -12.71
N ALA A 54 14.41 -15.01 -12.25
CA ALA A 54 13.66 -14.81 -11.01
C ALA A 54 14.56 -14.50 -9.79
N ARG A 55 15.57 -15.34 -9.52
CA ARG A 55 16.49 -15.14 -8.39
C ARG A 55 17.23 -13.80 -8.45
N GLU A 56 17.72 -13.41 -9.62
CA GLU A 56 18.42 -12.14 -9.82
C GLU A 56 17.46 -10.95 -9.65
N TYR A 57 16.28 -11.03 -10.25
CA TYR A 57 15.24 -10.01 -10.15
C TYR A 57 14.85 -9.75 -8.69
N PHE A 58 14.55 -10.78 -7.90
CA PHE A 58 14.16 -10.58 -6.50
C PHE A 58 15.30 -10.08 -5.64
N LYS A 59 16.54 -10.54 -5.88
CA LYS A 59 17.72 -9.98 -5.22
C LYS A 59 17.91 -8.50 -5.56
N TYR A 60 17.66 -8.13 -6.82
CA TYR A 60 17.72 -6.74 -7.29
C TYR A 60 16.66 -5.91 -6.57
N ILE A 61 15.37 -6.26 -6.67
CA ILE A 61 14.26 -5.54 -6.03
C ILE A 61 14.49 -5.38 -4.51
N ASN A 62 14.82 -6.46 -3.80
CA ASN A 62 15.00 -6.45 -2.34
C ASN A 62 16.12 -5.49 -1.88
N ARG A 63 17.17 -5.32 -2.70
CA ARG A 63 18.25 -4.37 -2.40
C ARG A 63 17.75 -2.92 -2.33
N PHE A 64 16.75 -2.57 -3.12
CA PHE A 64 16.18 -1.22 -3.17
C PHE A 64 15.01 -1.05 -2.20
N THR A 65 14.17 -2.07 -2.04
CA THR A 65 12.97 -1.95 -1.20
C THR A 65 13.27 -2.14 0.28
N LYS A 66 14.26 -2.95 0.69
CA LYS A 66 14.64 -3.11 2.11
C LYS A 66 13.41 -3.23 3.03
N ASP A 67 12.56 -4.22 2.77
CA ASP A 67 11.28 -4.38 3.48
C ASP A 67 11.46 -4.68 4.98
N ASP A 68 12.66 -5.09 5.38
CA ASP A 68 13.05 -5.22 6.79
C ASP A 68 13.21 -3.85 7.44
N ILE A 69 12.22 -3.45 8.24
CA ILE A 69 12.25 -2.20 8.99
C ILE A 69 13.22 -2.33 10.16
N SER A 70 14.32 -1.57 10.09
CA SER A 70 15.36 -1.52 11.12
C SER A 70 15.12 -0.38 12.13
N GLY A 71 15.39 -0.66 13.40
CA GLY A 71 15.45 0.33 14.48
C GLY A 71 16.75 1.13 14.54
N GLU A 72 17.69 0.91 13.61
CA GLU A 72 18.96 1.63 13.55
C GLU A 72 18.76 3.15 13.37
N LYS A 73 19.72 3.93 13.87
CA LYS A 73 19.70 5.38 13.74
C LYS A 73 19.64 5.80 12.28
N LEU A 74 18.70 6.70 11.98
CA LEU A 74 18.60 7.33 10.67
C LEU A 74 19.86 8.14 10.38
N LYS A 75 20.49 7.84 9.24
CA LYS A 75 21.56 8.64 8.66
C LYS A 75 20.92 9.56 7.63
N ILE A 76 20.49 10.73 8.06
CA ILE A 76 19.87 11.76 7.22
C ILE A 76 20.85 12.92 7.12
N GLU A 77 21.08 13.38 5.90
CA GLU A 77 21.85 14.60 5.65
C GLU A 77 21.09 15.81 6.17
N ASP A 78 21.82 16.78 6.74
CA ASP A 78 21.22 18.02 7.23
C ASP A 78 20.54 18.77 6.08
N ASN A 79 19.23 19.00 6.23
CA ASN A 79 18.43 19.76 5.28
C ASN A 79 17.50 20.71 6.05
N PRO A 80 17.62 22.04 5.86
CA PRO A 80 16.85 23.03 6.61
C PRO A 80 15.34 22.95 6.38
N ASN A 81 14.90 22.30 5.29
CA ASN A 81 13.48 22.11 4.98
C ASN A 81 12.86 20.93 5.74
N ILE A 82 13.65 20.10 6.42
CA ILE A 82 13.12 18.98 7.21
C ILE A 82 12.42 19.55 8.46
N PRO A 83 11.14 19.18 8.72
CA PRO A 83 10.45 19.58 9.94
C PRO A 83 11.25 19.17 11.19
N ALA A 84 11.43 20.08 12.15
CA ALA A 84 12.26 19.86 13.33
C ALA A 84 11.84 18.62 14.17
N ASN A 85 10.55 18.26 14.13
CA ASN A 85 10.01 17.09 14.82
C ASN A 85 10.03 15.80 13.97
N PHE A 86 10.43 15.85 12.69
CA PHE A 86 10.47 14.67 11.82
C PHE A 86 11.43 13.62 12.35
N ILE A 87 12.72 13.95 12.53
CA ILE A 87 13.73 12.98 12.98
C ILE A 87 13.40 12.41 14.37
N PRO A 88 13.05 13.23 15.39
CA PRO A 88 12.67 12.73 16.72
C PRO A 88 11.46 11.78 16.69
N ILE A 89 10.44 12.07 15.90
CA ILE A 89 9.24 11.23 15.81
C ILE A 89 9.51 9.99 14.96
N TYR A 90 10.03 10.17 13.75
CA TYR A 90 10.18 9.09 12.76
C TYR A 90 11.17 8.02 13.25
N SER A 91 12.27 8.39 13.90
CA SER A 91 13.23 7.42 14.47
C SER A 91 12.57 6.51 15.51
N GLN A 92 11.74 7.07 16.40
CA GLN A 92 11.03 6.30 17.42
C GLN A 92 9.90 5.46 16.81
N VAL A 93 9.25 5.96 15.76
CA VAL A 93 8.26 5.19 15.00
C VAL A 93 8.92 4.00 14.29
N ARG A 94 10.10 4.17 13.69
CA ARG A 94 10.88 3.08 13.09
C ARG A 94 11.28 2.04 14.13
N LEU A 95 11.75 2.46 15.30
CA LEU A 95 12.05 1.54 16.41
C LEU A 95 10.80 0.77 16.88
N MET A 96 9.67 1.45 17.09
CA MET A 96 8.43 0.73 17.42
C MET A 96 8.03 -0.22 16.29
N ARG A 97 8.26 0.15 15.03
CA ARG A 97 7.95 -0.71 13.89
C ARG A 97 8.82 -1.95 13.83
N SER A 98 10.09 -1.88 14.21
CA SER A 98 10.94 -3.08 14.28
C SER A 98 10.53 -4.04 15.41
N LEU A 99 9.69 -3.60 16.35
CA LEU A 99 9.25 -4.37 17.54
C LEU A 99 7.78 -4.81 17.48
N ILE A 100 7.10 -4.62 16.33
CA ILE A 100 5.70 -5.04 16.16
C ILE A 100 5.51 -5.76 14.82
N LYS A 101 4.67 -6.78 14.81
CA LYS A 101 4.21 -7.47 13.60
C LYS A 101 2.87 -6.89 13.16
N THR A 102 2.76 -6.53 11.89
CA THR A 102 1.57 -5.83 11.38
C THR A 102 1.03 -6.50 10.12
N PRO A 103 -0.27 -6.33 9.80
CA PRO A 103 -0.86 -6.90 8.58
C PRO A 103 -0.13 -6.51 7.29
N VAL A 104 0.39 -5.28 7.19
CA VAL A 104 1.13 -4.86 5.98
C VAL A 104 2.40 -5.69 5.72
N ASP A 105 2.96 -6.32 6.76
CA ASP A 105 4.18 -7.13 6.68
C ASP A 105 3.91 -8.57 6.20
N SER A 106 2.69 -9.09 6.40
CA SER A 106 2.34 -10.49 6.12
C SER A 106 1.31 -10.64 5.00
N VAL A 107 0.26 -9.84 5.03
CA VAL A 107 -0.88 -9.91 4.10
C VAL A 107 -1.12 -8.58 3.38
N GLY A 108 -0.18 -7.63 3.50
CA GLY A 108 -0.18 -6.38 2.76
C GLY A 108 -0.08 -6.64 1.25
N CYS A 109 -0.72 -5.77 0.46
CA CYS A 109 -0.80 -5.94 -1.01
C CYS A 109 0.54 -6.17 -1.73
N ALA A 110 1.65 -5.60 -1.24
CA ALA A 110 2.97 -5.81 -1.82
C ALA A 110 3.58 -7.18 -1.50
N MET A 111 3.11 -7.84 -0.44
CA MET A 111 3.56 -9.15 0.03
C MET A 111 2.74 -10.30 -0.56
N LEU A 112 1.47 -10.04 -0.91
CA LEU A 112 0.54 -11.05 -1.40
C LEU A 112 1.03 -11.87 -2.60
N PRO A 113 1.72 -11.31 -3.61
CA PRO A 113 2.28 -12.15 -4.68
C PRO A 113 3.20 -13.24 -4.13
N ILE A 114 4.07 -12.92 -3.16
CA ILE A 114 4.99 -13.90 -2.57
C ILE A 114 4.25 -14.87 -1.65
N THR A 115 3.43 -14.36 -0.74
CA THR A 115 2.81 -15.19 0.29
C THR A 115 1.74 -16.10 -0.27
N ILE A 116 0.93 -15.64 -1.24
CA ILE A 116 -0.08 -16.49 -1.90
C ILE A 116 0.58 -17.53 -2.80
N ASN A 117 1.59 -17.19 -3.61
CA ASN A 117 2.26 -18.21 -4.44
C ASN A 117 2.86 -19.33 -3.58
N SER A 118 3.42 -18.98 -2.42
CA SER A 118 3.94 -19.98 -1.48
C SER A 118 2.88 -20.95 -0.95
N THR A 119 1.61 -20.55 -0.81
CA THR A 119 0.54 -21.49 -0.37
C THR A 119 0.19 -22.52 -1.44
N PHE A 120 0.49 -22.22 -2.71
CA PHE A 120 0.32 -23.13 -3.85
C PHE A 120 1.64 -23.83 -4.24
N GLY A 121 2.68 -23.79 -3.39
CA GLY A 121 3.96 -24.46 -3.65
C GLY A 121 4.84 -23.78 -4.70
N ILE A 122 4.50 -22.56 -5.12
CA ILE A 122 5.30 -21.78 -6.06
C ILE A 122 6.30 -20.93 -5.26
N GLU A 123 7.54 -21.41 -5.18
CA GLU A 123 8.63 -20.68 -4.52
C GLU A 123 8.98 -19.38 -5.27
N GLN A 124 9.36 -18.34 -4.52
CA GLN A 124 9.76 -17.04 -5.08
C GLN A 124 10.82 -17.15 -6.19
N GLU A 125 11.81 -18.03 -6.03
CA GLU A 125 12.88 -18.22 -7.02
C GLU A 125 12.40 -18.87 -8.34
N LYS A 126 11.18 -19.43 -8.36
CA LYS A 126 10.56 -20.06 -9.52
C LYS A 126 9.49 -19.17 -10.17
N MET A 127 9.07 -18.09 -9.51
CA MET A 127 8.09 -17.14 -10.04
C MET A 127 8.70 -16.34 -11.20
N LYS A 128 8.07 -16.37 -12.38
CA LYS A 128 8.44 -15.46 -13.47
C LYS A 128 8.26 -14.01 -13.01
N PRO A 129 9.27 -13.12 -13.14
CA PRO A 129 9.16 -11.73 -12.70
C PRO A 129 7.95 -10.98 -13.26
N LYS A 130 7.57 -11.22 -14.52
CA LYS A 130 6.38 -10.63 -15.13
C LYS A 130 5.07 -11.03 -14.43
N ASN A 131 4.97 -12.29 -13.98
CA ASN A 131 3.79 -12.79 -13.27
C ASN A 131 3.72 -12.18 -11.87
N TYR A 132 4.87 -12.06 -11.18
CA TYR A 132 4.96 -11.34 -9.91
C TYR A 132 4.47 -9.89 -10.04
N ARG A 133 4.96 -9.16 -11.06
CA ARG A 133 4.56 -7.76 -11.31
C ARG A 133 3.07 -7.62 -11.60
N LEU A 134 2.51 -8.52 -12.40
CA LEU A 134 1.07 -8.57 -12.65
C LEU A 134 0.28 -8.82 -11.36
N GLN A 135 0.66 -9.84 -10.59
CA GLN A 135 0.00 -10.19 -9.33
C GLN A 135 0.05 -9.06 -8.31
N LEU A 136 1.18 -8.33 -8.26
CA LEU A 136 1.33 -7.13 -7.45
C LEU A 136 0.34 -6.03 -7.87
N LEU A 137 0.21 -5.78 -9.18
CA LEU A 137 -0.76 -4.84 -9.72
C LEU A 137 -2.20 -5.23 -9.34
N ILE A 138 -2.58 -6.49 -9.54
CA ILE A 138 -3.92 -6.98 -9.17
C ILE A 138 -4.17 -6.82 -7.68
N SER A 139 -3.22 -7.21 -6.84
CA SER A 139 -3.32 -7.05 -5.39
C SER A 139 -3.48 -5.58 -4.98
N LEU A 140 -2.78 -4.65 -5.64
CA LEU A 140 -2.94 -3.22 -5.41
C LEU A 140 -4.33 -2.72 -5.81
N MET A 141 -4.85 -3.14 -6.96
CA MET A 141 -6.20 -2.78 -7.42
C MET A 141 -7.28 -3.25 -6.43
N LEU A 142 -7.14 -4.49 -5.94
CA LEU A 142 -8.05 -5.08 -4.96
C LEU A 142 -7.95 -4.41 -3.58
N SER A 143 -6.78 -3.87 -3.20
CA SER A 143 -6.54 -3.24 -1.89
C SER A 143 -7.37 -1.97 -1.63
N SER A 144 -7.87 -1.30 -2.68
CA SER A 144 -8.64 -0.06 -2.51
C SER A 144 -9.87 -0.27 -1.63
N GLN A 145 -9.97 0.51 -0.55
CA GLN A 145 -11.07 0.46 0.42
C GLN A 145 -11.36 -0.97 0.93
N THR A 146 -10.33 -1.79 1.07
CA THR A 146 -10.42 -3.21 1.46
C THR A 146 -9.37 -3.48 2.52
N LYS A 147 -9.69 -4.30 3.52
CA LYS A 147 -8.72 -4.73 4.52
C LYS A 147 -7.72 -5.70 3.90
N ASP A 148 -6.47 -5.69 4.38
CA ASP A 148 -5.41 -6.55 3.84
C ASP A 148 -5.80 -8.03 3.88
N GLU A 149 -6.41 -8.48 4.97
CA GLU A 149 -6.86 -9.86 5.16
C GLU A 149 -7.96 -10.27 4.15
N THR A 150 -8.83 -9.33 3.79
CA THR A 150 -9.88 -9.54 2.77
C THR A 150 -9.29 -9.55 1.36
N ASN A 151 -8.30 -8.70 1.11
CA ASN A 151 -7.55 -8.72 -0.16
C ASN A 151 -6.80 -10.05 -0.33
N ALA A 152 -6.16 -10.54 0.73
CA ALA A 152 -5.48 -11.83 0.74
C ALA A 152 -6.42 -12.98 0.36
N LYS A 153 -7.63 -13.00 0.94
CA LYS A 153 -8.66 -13.99 0.60
C LYS A 153 -9.05 -13.94 -0.88
N ALA A 154 -9.30 -12.75 -1.43
CA ALA A 154 -9.65 -12.61 -2.84
C ALA A 154 -8.50 -13.02 -3.79
N MET A 155 -7.26 -12.66 -3.45
CA MET A 155 -6.09 -13.09 -4.21
C MET A 155 -5.91 -14.62 -4.17
N HIS A 156 -6.15 -15.25 -3.03
CA HIS A 156 -6.10 -16.71 -2.89
C HIS A 156 -7.15 -17.39 -3.77
N ASN A 157 -8.42 -16.97 -3.68
CA ASN A 157 -9.51 -17.53 -4.49
C ASN A 157 -9.22 -17.41 -5.99
N LEU A 158 -8.76 -16.23 -6.43
CA LEU A 158 -8.42 -16.01 -7.83
C LEU A 158 -7.23 -16.87 -8.27
N MET A 159 -6.22 -17.05 -7.42
CA MET A 159 -5.08 -17.93 -7.70
C MET A 159 -5.52 -19.38 -7.85
N GLU A 160 -6.34 -19.88 -6.92
CA GLU A 160 -6.93 -21.22 -6.93
C GLU A 160 -7.73 -21.45 -8.21
N TYR A 161 -8.65 -20.53 -8.55
CA TYR A 161 -9.43 -20.59 -9.79
C TYR A 161 -8.55 -20.65 -11.04
N CYS A 162 -7.48 -19.84 -11.11
CA CYS A 162 -6.58 -19.88 -12.26
C CYS A 162 -5.84 -21.22 -12.38
N ILE A 163 -5.45 -21.84 -11.26
CA ILE A 163 -4.75 -23.13 -11.25
C ILE A 163 -5.70 -24.28 -11.57
N GLU A 164 -6.82 -24.36 -10.85
CA GLU A 164 -7.69 -25.55 -10.84
C GLU A 164 -8.69 -25.53 -11.99
N GLU A 165 -9.32 -24.38 -12.26
CA GLU A 165 -10.40 -24.27 -13.25
C GLU A 165 -9.89 -23.84 -14.63
N LEU A 166 -8.91 -22.93 -14.69
CA LEU A 166 -8.30 -22.51 -15.95
C LEU A 166 -7.09 -23.34 -16.37
N GLY A 167 -6.58 -24.20 -15.48
CA GLY A 167 -5.44 -25.08 -15.75
C GLY A 167 -4.11 -24.35 -15.95
N ASP A 168 -3.94 -23.15 -15.40
CA ASP A 168 -2.69 -22.39 -15.45
C ASP A 168 -1.82 -22.70 -14.21
N PRO A 169 -0.74 -23.49 -14.34
CA PRO A 169 0.08 -23.89 -13.20
C PRO A 169 0.85 -22.74 -12.56
N GLU A 170 0.94 -21.58 -13.23
CA GLU A 170 1.54 -20.36 -12.67
C GLU A 170 0.49 -19.43 -12.02
N GLY A 171 -0.79 -19.85 -12.02
CA GLY A 171 -1.93 -19.18 -11.41
C GLY A 171 -2.29 -17.88 -12.11
N ILE A 172 -2.22 -16.75 -11.39
CA ILE A 172 -2.62 -15.44 -11.94
C ILE A 172 -1.56 -14.98 -12.95
N THR A 173 -1.76 -15.35 -14.21
CA THR A 173 -1.00 -14.89 -15.39
C THR A 173 -1.83 -13.96 -16.26
N LEU A 174 -1.19 -13.26 -17.19
CA LEU A 174 -1.92 -12.41 -18.12
C LEU A 174 -2.88 -13.25 -19.00
N ASP A 175 -2.43 -14.41 -19.45
CA ASP A 175 -3.24 -15.31 -20.27
C ASP A 175 -4.44 -15.86 -19.48
N ALA A 176 -4.25 -16.25 -18.21
CA ALA A 176 -5.33 -16.67 -17.34
C ALA A 176 -6.36 -15.55 -17.13
N LEU A 177 -5.92 -14.31 -16.87
CA LEU A 177 -6.83 -13.16 -16.73
C LEU A 177 -7.55 -12.81 -18.02
N LEU A 178 -6.93 -13.01 -19.19
CA LEU A 178 -7.57 -12.79 -20.49
C LEU A 178 -8.63 -13.86 -20.78
N LYS A 179 -8.38 -15.12 -20.41
CA LYS A 179 -9.33 -16.25 -20.54
C LYS A 179 -10.49 -16.18 -19.55
N CYS A 180 -10.23 -15.75 -18.31
CA CYS A 180 -11.23 -15.60 -17.26
C CYS A 180 -12.30 -14.57 -17.68
N ASP A 181 -13.56 -14.97 -17.78
CA ASP A 181 -14.66 -14.05 -18.05
C ASP A 181 -14.95 -13.14 -16.84
N GLU A 182 -15.44 -11.92 -17.12
CA GLU A 182 -15.62 -10.89 -16.09
C GLU A 182 -16.53 -11.35 -14.93
N LYS A 183 -17.54 -12.17 -15.23
CA LYS A 183 -18.47 -12.71 -14.23
C LYS A 183 -17.78 -13.67 -13.26
N ASN A 184 -16.95 -14.57 -13.76
CA ASN A 184 -16.20 -15.50 -12.91
C ASN A 184 -15.15 -14.74 -12.10
N LEU A 185 -14.43 -13.80 -12.72
CA LEU A 185 -13.52 -12.93 -11.97
C LEU A 185 -14.24 -12.20 -10.83
N ASP A 186 -15.43 -11.65 -11.08
CA ASP A 186 -16.25 -10.98 -10.07
C ASP A 186 -16.63 -11.91 -8.91
N ASN A 187 -17.00 -13.16 -9.22
CA ASN A 187 -17.31 -14.17 -8.22
C ASN A 187 -16.08 -14.49 -7.35
N GLU A 188 -14.89 -14.65 -7.94
CA GLU A 188 -13.69 -15.00 -7.18
C GLU A 188 -13.26 -13.88 -6.21
N ILE A 189 -13.43 -12.63 -6.63
CA ILE A 189 -13.06 -11.46 -5.82
C ILE A 189 -14.23 -10.88 -5.00
N HIS A 190 -15.40 -11.52 -4.95
CA HIS A 190 -16.62 -10.98 -4.33
C HIS A 190 -16.45 -10.53 -2.86
N SER A 191 -15.44 -11.07 -2.17
CA SER A 191 -15.13 -10.72 -0.79
C SER A 191 -14.63 -9.27 -0.63
N VAL A 192 -14.07 -8.66 -1.67
CA VAL A 192 -13.60 -7.26 -1.61
C VAL A 192 -14.73 -6.27 -1.88
N GLY A 193 -14.64 -5.08 -1.26
CA GLY A 193 -15.60 -4.01 -1.55
C GLY A 193 -15.51 -3.54 -3.01
N PHE A 194 -16.65 -3.23 -3.63
CA PHE A 194 -16.77 -2.81 -5.03
C PHE A 194 -16.22 -3.83 -6.05
N HIS A 195 -16.30 -5.13 -5.73
CA HIS A 195 -15.79 -6.24 -6.54
C HIS A 195 -16.20 -6.16 -8.02
N THR A 196 -17.47 -5.91 -8.35
CA THR A 196 -17.92 -5.85 -9.76
C THR A 196 -17.20 -4.78 -10.58
N ARG A 197 -16.98 -3.59 -9.99
CA ARG A 197 -16.21 -2.53 -10.65
C ARG A 197 -14.73 -2.91 -10.77
N LYS A 198 -14.17 -3.55 -9.73
CA LYS A 198 -12.78 -4.00 -9.73
C LYS A 198 -12.54 -5.11 -10.76
N ALA A 199 -13.45 -6.06 -10.91
CA ALA A 199 -13.40 -7.11 -11.93
C ALA A 199 -13.35 -6.49 -13.34
N SER A 200 -14.26 -5.55 -13.63
CA SER A 200 -14.26 -4.82 -14.91
C SER A 200 -12.95 -4.06 -15.15
N TYR A 201 -12.41 -3.40 -14.11
CA TYR A 201 -11.12 -2.71 -14.21
C TYR A 201 -9.95 -3.65 -14.44
N ILE A 202 -9.88 -4.78 -13.73
CA ILE A 202 -8.84 -5.80 -13.91
C ILE A 202 -8.88 -6.36 -15.33
N LYS A 203 -10.07 -6.71 -15.85
CA LYS A 203 -10.23 -7.19 -17.23
C LYS A 203 -9.74 -6.17 -18.26
N LYS A 204 -10.14 -4.91 -18.12
CA LYS A 204 -9.70 -3.82 -19.01
C LYS A 204 -8.20 -3.58 -18.91
N ALA A 205 -7.65 -3.59 -17.70
CA ALA A 205 -6.21 -3.49 -17.48
C ALA A 205 -5.48 -4.64 -18.19
N ALA A 206 -5.89 -5.90 -18.02
CA ALA A 206 -5.29 -7.05 -18.69
C ALA A 206 -5.28 -6.90 -20.23
N VAL A 207 -6.38 -6.43 -20.82
CA VAL A 207 -6.45 -6.13 -22.26
C VAL A 207 -5.44 -5.03 -22.65
N MET A 208 -5.37 -3.93 -21.89
CA MET A 208 -4.39 -2.87 -22.14
C MET A 208 -2.95 -3.36 -21.99
N LEU A 209 -2.65 -4.22 -21.01
CA LEU A 209 -1.30 -4.78 -20.83
C LEU A 209 -0.88 -5.57 -22.07
N ARG A 210 -1.76 -6.43 -22.61
CA ARG A 210 -1.53 -7.17 -23.85
C ARG A 210 -1.32 -6.25 -25.05
N ASP A 211 -2.20 -5.26 -25.22
CA ASP A 211 -2.29 -4.48 -26.46
C ASP A 211 -1.32 -3.29 -26.51
N GLN A 212 -0.95 -2.72 -25.35
CA GLN A 212 -0.23 -1.44 -25.26
C GLN A 212 1.08 -1.52 -24.46
N PHE A 213 1.27 -2.56 -23.65
CA PHE A 213 2.44 -2.69 -22.75
C PHE A 213 3.22 -3.99 -22.94
N ASP A 214 3.14 -4.59 -24.14
CA ASP A 214 3.92 -5.80 -24.51
C ASP A 214 3.73 -6.97 -23.54
N GLY A 215 2.53 -7.08 -22.96
CA GLY A 215 2.15 -8.15 -22.04
C GLY A 215 2.76 -8.08 -20.64
N ASP A 216 3.35 -6.95 -20.24
CA ASP A 216 3.87 -6.71 -18.88
C ASP A 216 3.28 -5.43 -18.28
N VAL A 217 3.50 -5.19 -16.99
CA VAL A 217 3.04 -3.95 -16.34
C VAL A 217 3.82 -2.73 -16.85
N PRO A 218 3.23 -1.52 -16.82
CA PRO A 218 3.92 -0.29 -17.25
C PRO A 218 5.20 -0.01 -16.46
N THR A 219 6.13 0.74 -17.07
CA THR A 219 7.44 1.09 -16.49
C THR A 219 7.54 2.56 -16.07
N THR A 220 6.44 3.29 -16.17
CA THR A 220 6.31 4.70 -15.78
C THR A 220 5.08 4.91 -14.92
N ILE A 221 5.09 5.97 -14.11
CA ILE A 221 3.95 6.33 -13.28
C ILE A 221 2.72 6.70 -14.13
N GLU A 222 2.92 7.39 -15.25
CA GLU A 222 1.86 7.74 -16.20
C GLU A 222 1.22 6.49 -16.80
N GLY A 223 2.03 5.50 -17.17
CA GLY A 223 1.53 4.24 -17.69
C GLY A 223 0.70 3.49 -16.65
N PHE A 224 1.17 3.40 -15.39
CA PHE A 224 0.37 2.78 -14.33
C PHE A 224 -0.96 3.52 -14.09
N ILE A 225 -0.94 4.86 -13.99
CA ILE A 225 -2.15 5.65 -13.72
C ILE A 225 -3.13 5.63 -14.91
N SER A 226 -2.65 5.36 -16.13
CA SER A 226 -3.53 5.18 -17.30
C SER A 226 -4.39 3.92 -17.21
N LEU A 227 -4.00 2.93 -16.40
CA LEU A 227 -4.78 1.71 -16.22
C LEU A 227 -6.05 1.99 -15.39
N PRO A 228 -7.21 1.48 -15.81
CA PRO A 228 -8.46 1.74 -15.11
C PRO A 228 -8.40 1.19 -13.68
N GLY A 229 -8.81 2.01 -12.71
CA GLY A 229 -8.81 1.64 -11.30
C GLY A 229 -7.46 1.83 -10.58
N VAL A 230 -6.39 2.22 -11.28
CA VAL A 230 -5.07 2.47 -10.69
C VAL A 230 -4.92 3.96 -10.36
N GLY A 231 -4.88 4.28 -9.07
CA GLY A 231 -4.61 5.64 -8.60
C GLY A 231 -3.12 5.90 -8.31
N PRO A 232 -2.71 7.17 -8.05
CA PRO A 232 -1.31 7.53 -7.84
C PRO A 232 -0.58 6.67 -6.79
N LYS A 233 -1.19 6.42 -5.62
CA LYS A 233 -0.62 5.55 -4.57
C LYS A 233 -0.29 4.16 -5.09
N MET A 234 -1.20 3.57 -5.88
CA MET A 234 -0.99 2.23 -6.44
C MET A 234 0.12 2.27 -7.48
N GLY A 235 0.11 3.27 -8.37
CA GLY A 235 1.14 3.43 -9.40
C GLY A 235 2.54 3.58 -8.81
N TYR A 236 2.74 4.44 -7.80
CA TYR A 236 4.06 4.60 -7.18
C TYR A 236 4.53 3.31 -6.48
N LEU A 237 3.67 2.65 -5.71
CA LEU A 237 4.05 1.39 -5.07
C LEU A 237 4.34 0.28 -6.09
N ALA A 238 3.52 0.18 -7.14
CA ALA A 238 3.73 -0.79 -8.21
C ALA A 238 5.06 -0.53 -8.93
N LEU A 239 5.36 0.72 -9.28
CA LEU A 239 6.59 1.12 -9.95
C LEU A 239 7.83 0.81 -9.09
N GLN A 240 7.79 1.14 -7.81
CA GLN A 240 8.86 0.86 -6.85
C GLN A 240 9.11 -0.65 -6.70
N LYS A 241 8.06 -1.46 -6.54
CA LYS A 241 8.19 -2.90 -6.32
C LYS A 241 8.42 -3.73 -7.59
N SER A 242 7.99 -3.22 -8.74
CA SER A 242 8.12 -3.92 -10.03
C SER A 242 9.46 -3.63 -10.70
N TRP A 243 9.97 -2.41 -10.54
CA TRP A 243 11.08 -1.93 -11.33
C TRP A 243 12.19 -1.29 -10.48
N ALA A 244 12.10 -1.33 -9.15
CA ALA A 244 13.00 -0.61 -8.24
C ALA A 244 13.10 0.90 -8.53
N LYS A 245 12.08 1.48 -9.18
CA LYS A 245 12.09 2.88 -9.61
C LYS A 245 11.29 3.73 -8.63
N ILE A 246 11.99 4.63 -7.93
CA ILE A 246 11.43 5.48 -6.87
C ILE A 246 11.15 6.89 -7.42
N ASP A 247 10.10 7.01 -8.23
CA ASP A 247 9.72 8.29 -8.86
C ASP A 247 8.82 9.16 -7.98
N GLY A 248 8.36 8.63 -6.83
CA GLY A 248 7.54 9.38 -5.88
C GLY A 248 7.08 8.52 -4.71
N ILE A 249 6.37 9.13 -3.76
CA ILE A 249 5.92 8.47 -2.52
C ILE A 249 4.51 7.90 -2.68
N GLY A 250 4.32 6.63 -2.33
CA GLY A 250 2.98 6.05 -2.19
C GLY A 250 2.28 6.59 -0.93
N VAL A 251 1.41 7.60 -1.06
CA VAL A 251 0.66 8.16 0.09
C VAL A 251 -0.73 7.53 0.18
N ASP A 252 -0.99 6.84 1.28
CA ASP A 252 -2.30 6.30 1.63
C ASP A 252 -2.95 7.06 2.79
N VAL A 253 -4.06 6.54 3.31
CA VAL A 253 -4.79 7.16 4.44
C VAL A 253 -3.98 7.19 5.74
N HIS A 254 -3.04 6.24 5.95
CA HIS A 254 -2.21 6.22 7.14
C HIS A 254 -1.12 7.27 7.05
N VAL A 255 -0.37 7.31 5.93
CA VAL A 255 0.67 8.30 5.67
C VAL A 255 0.07 9.72 5.70
N ASP A 256 -1.04 9.93 4.99
CA ASP A 256 -1.70 11.24 4.92
C ASP A 256 -2.12 11.76 6.30
N ARG A 257 -2.80 10.92 7.07
CA ARG A 257 -3.28 11.28 8.41
C ARG A 257 -2.14 11.55 9.38
N LEU A 258 -1.11 10.69 9.39
CA LEU A 258 0.00 10.81 10.34
C LEU A 258 0.88 12.02 10.01
N ALA A 259 1.20 12.25 8.73
CA ALA A 259 1.95 13.43 8.30
C ALA A 259 1.24 14.74 8.70
N LYS A 260 -0.09 14.83 8.50
CA LYS A 260 -0.88 15.99 8.93
C LYS A 260 -0.94 16.13 10.45
N MET A 261 -1.12 15.03 11.17
CA MET A 261 -1.20 15.02 12.63
C MET A 261 0.09 15.48 13.29
N TRP A 262 1.25 15.16 12.70
CA TRP A 262 2.55 15.59 13.19
C TRP A 262 3.01 16.94 12.62
N GLY A 263 2.24 17.56 11.72
CA GLY A 263 2.62 18.83 11.10
C GLY A 263 3.81 18.72 10.15
N TRP A 264 4.06 17.53 9.60
CA TRP A 264 5.06 17.30 8.54
C TRP A 264 4.62 17.88 7.20
N VAL A 265 3.31 18.10 7.06
CA VAL A 265 2.67 18.77 5.93
C VAL A 265 1.67 19.79 6.47
N ASP A 266 1.41 20.83 5.68
CA ASP A 266 0.39 21.82 5.98
C ASP A 266 -1.00 21.23 5.71
N SER A 267 -1.70 20.87 6.79
CA SER A 267 -3.07 20.33 6.72
C SER A 267 -4.09 21.26 6.05
N LYS A 268 -3.82 22.58 5.97
CA LYS A 268 -4.67 23.54 5.26
C LYS A 268 -4.48 23.44 3.75
N LEU A 269 -3.26 23.21 3.28
CA LEU A 269 -2.96 23.08 1.84
C LEU A 269 -3.16 21.64 1.36
N CYS A 270 -2.83 20.64 2.17
CA CYS A 270 -2.91 19.24 1.82
C CYS A 270 -4.33 18.66 1.98
N LYS A 271 -5.21 18.97 1.02
CA LYS A 271 -6.59 18.44 1.02
C LYS A 271 -6.74 17.00 0.51
N THR A 272 -5.76 16.50 -0.22
CA THR A 272 -5.78 15.16 -0.81
C THR A 272 -4.46 14.43 -0.50
N PRO A 273 -4.43 13.09 -0.54
CA PRO A 273 -3.18 12.32 -0.42
C PRO A 273 -2.10 12.77 -1.42
N GLU A 274 -2.52 13.18 -2.63
CA GLU A 274 -1.60 13.67 -3.67
C GLU A 274 -0.96 15.02 -3.30
N HIS A 275 -1.69 15.92 -2.62
CA HIS A 275 -1.08 17.14 -2.07
C HIS A 275 -0.08 16.81 -0.96
N THR A 276 -0.40 15.84 -0.10
CA THR A 276 0.52 15.37 0.95
C THR A 276 1.79 14.77 0.33
N ARG A 277 1.65 13.93 -0.70
CA ARG A 277 2.79 13.38 -1.46
C ARG A 277 3.72 14.48 -1.94
N LYS A 278 3.20 15.42 -2.72
CA LYS A 278 3.99 16.52 -3.30
C LYS A 278 4.72 17.32 -2.23
N GLN A 279 4.07 17.61 -1.10
CA GLN A 279 4.70 18.36 -0.03
C GLN A 279 5.78 17.53 0.69
N LEU A 280 5.54 16.25 0.98
CA LEU A 280 6.57 15.37 1.54
C LEU A 280 7.81 15.31 0.64
N GLU A 281 7.63 15.20 -0.67
CA GLU A 281 8.73 15.13 -1.64
C GLU A 281 9.59 16.40 -1.72
N THR A 282 9.10 17.55 -1.23
CA THR A 282 9.90 18.79 -1.20
C THR A 282 11.03 18.78 -0.16
N TRP A 283 10.96 17.90 0.84
CA TRP A 283 11.93 17.90 1.94
C TRP A 283 12.34 16.50 2.44
N LEU A 284 11.52 15.47 2.21
CA LEU A 284 11.84 14.10 2.65
C LEU A 284 12.99 13.54 1.80
N PRO A 285 14.08 13.05 2.41
CA PRO A 285 15.16 12.40 1.66
C PRO A 285 14.67 11.25 0.79
N LYS A 286 15.12 11.20 -0.48
CA LYS A 286 14.71 10.17 -1.45
C LYS A 286 14.93 8.73 -0.97
N SER A 287 15.95 8.51 -0.15
CA SER A 287 16.24 7.21 0.48
C SER A 287 15.10 6.69 1.37
N LEU A 288 14.19 7.56 1.82
CA LEU A 288 13.05 7.21 2.66
C LEU A 288 11.72 7.13 1.88
N TRP A 289 11.69 7.48 0.60
CA TRP A 289 10.45 7.55 -0.17
C TRP A 289 9.76 6.19 -0.33
N TYR A 290 10.54 5.11 -0.32
CA TYR A 290 10.01 3.75 -0.24
C TYR A 290 9.59 3.39 1.19
N GLU A 291 10.52 3.52 2.14
CA GLU A 291 10.37 3.06 3.54
C GLU A 291 9.19 3.70 4.28
N ILE A 292 8.90 4.98 3.99
CA ILE A 292 7.91 5.75 4.76
C ILE A 292 6.50 5.14 4.72
N ASN A 293 6.09 4.53 3.60
CA ASN A 293 4.76 3.94 3.51
C ASN A 293 4.59 2.73 4.44
N PRO A 294 5.34 1.62 4.31
CA PRO A 294 5.17 0.44 5.17
C PRO A 294 5.39 0.75 6.66
N VAL A 295 6.32 1.66 6.99
CA VAL A 295 6.55 2.11 8.38
C VAL A 295 5.28 2.77 8.95
N LEU A 296 4.73 3.77 8.26
CA LEU A 296 3.58 4.52 8.76
C LEU A 296 2.26 3.73 8.66
N VAL A 297 2.12 2.86 7.66
CA VAL A 297 0.97 1.96 7.53
C VAL A 297 0.93 1.00 8.71
N GLY A 298 2.00 0.23 8.95
CA GLY A 298 2.03 -0.71 10.07
C GLY A 298 1.82 -0.02 11.43
N PHE A 299 2.43 1.16 11.61
CA PHE A 299 2.28 1.95 12.83
C PHE A 299 0.83 2.42 13.02
N GLY A 300 0.20 2.86 11.93
CA GLY A 300 -1.20 3.29 11.90
C GLY A 300 -2.21 2.15 12.02
N GLN A 301 -1.84 0.92 11.66
CA GLN A 301 -2.68 -0.27 11.77
C GLN A 301 -2.78 -0.80 13.20
N VAL A 302 -1.68 -0.73 13.97
CA VAL A 302 -1.57 -1.40 15.27
C VAL A 302 -1.51 -0.42 16.45
N LEU A 303 -0.72 0.66 16.35
CA LEU A 303 -0.49 1.57 17.48
C LEU A 303 -1.32 2.85 17.37
N CYS A 304 -1.17 3.59 16.27
CA CYS A 304 -1.84 4.88 16.08
C CYS A 304 -3.11 4.76 15.23
N MET A 305 -4.04 3.91 15.65
CA MET A 305 -5.30 3.68 14.94
C MET A 305 -6.19 4.94 14.90
N PRO A 306 -7.09 5.09 13.89
CA PRO A 306 -8.00 6.24 13.84
C PRO A 306 -8.92 6.37 15.06
N ARG A 307 -9.28 5.23 15.65
CA ARG A 307 -10.02 5.12 16.91
C ARG A 307 -9.27 4.15 17.81
N GLY A 308 -9.19 4.44 19.11
CA GLY A 308 -8.51 3.58 20.09
C GLY A 308 -6.97 3.62 19.98
N LYS A 309 -6.37 4.80 19.81
CA LYS A 309 -4.90 4.96 19.77
C LYS A 309 -4.26 4.38 21.03
N LYS A 310 -3.19 3.60 20.89
CA LYS A 310 -2.41 3.05 22.02
C LYS A 310 -1.32 4.03 22.47
N CYS A 311 -1.70 5.26 22.81
CA CYS A 311 -0.74 6.31 23.19
C CYS A 311 0.06 5.97 24.47
N ASN A 312 -0.44 5.05 25.30
CA ASN A 312 0.28 4.51 26.46
C ASN A 312 1.53 3.69 26.08
N LEU A 313 1.49 2.99 24.94
CA LEU A 313 2.59 2.19 24.41
C LEU A 313 3.49 2.97 23.43
N CYS A 314 3.15 4.23 23.16
CA CYS A 314 3.80 5.01 22.10
C CYS A 314 5.02 5.77 22.62
N LEU A 315 6.19 5.53 22.04
CA LEU A 315 7.46 6.18 22.42
C LEU A 315 7.48 7.68 22.11
N VAL A 316 6.64 8.16 21.19
CA VAL A 316 6.58 9.59 20.81
C VAL A 316 5.53 10.39 21.59
N LYS A 317 4.86 9.81 22.59
CA LYS A 317 3.70 10.41 23.26
C LYS A 317 3.97 11.81 23.84
N ASP A 318 5.20 12.08 24.30
CA ASP A 318 5.56 13.33 24.96
C ASP A 318 5.83 14.48 23.97
N ILE A 319 6.18 14.14 22.72
CA ILE A 319 6.44 15.11 21.63
C ILE A 319 5.37 15.12 20.53
N CYS A 320 4.38 14.23 20.61
CA CYS A 320 3.35 14.04 19.59
C CYS A 320 2.20 15.06 19.75
N PRO A 321 1.94 15.94 18.76
CA PRO A 321 0.82 16.88 18.81
C PRO A 321 -0.55 16.18 18.86
N GLY A 322 -0.65 14.97 18.31
CA GLY A 322 -1.88 14.18 18.24
C GLY A 322 -2.08 13.16 19.35
N VAL A 323 -1.35 13.29 20.47
CA VAL A 323 -1.42 12.37 21.62
C VAL A 323 -2.81 12.40 22.28
N ASP A 324 -3.32 11.22 22.65
CA ASP A 324 -4.54 11.10 23.43
C ASP A 324 -4.26 11.36 24.93
N LYS A 325 -4.30 12.65 25.32
CA LYS A 325 -4.08 13.08 26.71
C LYS A 325 -5.13 12.49 27.68
N LYS A 326 -6.36 12.24 27.22
CA LYS A 326 -7.43 11.71 28.07
C LYS A 326 -7.15 10.25 28.43
N LEU A 327 -6.70 9.45 27.46
CA LEU A 327 -6.26 8.08 27.72
C LEU A 327 -5.12 8.04 28.74
N LEU A 328 -4.09 8.86 28.56
CA LEU A 328 -2.94 8.87 29.47
C LEU A 328 -3.31 9.30 30.89
N LYS A 329 -4.22 10.27 31.04
CA LYS A 329 -4.75 10.67 32.34
C LYS A 329 -5.50 9.53 33.03
N ARG A 330 -6.40 8.84 32.31
CA ARG A 330 -7.15 7.70 32.83
C ARG A 330 -6.25 6.59 33.37
N ILE A 331 -5.24 6.19 32.58
CA ILE A 331 -4.32 5.11 32.96
C ILE A 331 -3.53 5.45 34.24
N LYS A 332 -3.10 6.71 34.38
CA LYS A 332 -2.42 7.19 35.59
C LYS A 332 -3.32 7.14 36.83
N GLU A 333 -4.60 7.50 36.68
CA GLU A 333 -5.58 7.53 37.77
C GLU A 333 -6.01 6.14 38.23
N THR A 334 -6.11 5.17 37.32
CA THR A 334 -6.64 3.85 37.62
C THR A 334 -5.61 2.85 38.16
N GLN A 335 -4.32 3.19 38.24
CA GLN A 335 -3.22 2.26 38.61
C GLN A 335 -3.39 0.86 37.97
N LEU A 336 -3.86 0.81 36.73
CA LEU A 336 -4.00 -0.46 36.02
C LEU A 336 -2.58 -0.93 35.67
N ASP A 337 -2.00 -1.74 36.55
CA ASP A 337 -0.77 -2.51 36.31
C ASP A 337 -1.00 -3.64 35.29
N ASP A 338 -2.26 -3.99 35.05
CA ASP A 338 -2.66 -4.90 33.99
C ASP A 338 -3.08 -4.12 32.74
N ASP A 339 -2.21 -4.20 31.74
CA ASP A 339 -2.42 -3.71 30.38
C ASP A 339 -3.77 -4.23 29.85
N PRO A 340 -4.81 -3.39 29.70
CA PRO A 340 -6.11 -3.84 29.22
C PRO A 340 -6.03 -3.93 27.70
N VAL A 341 -5.27 -4.89 27.17
CA VAL A 341 -5.18 -5.09 25.73
C VAL A 341 -5.18 -6.57 25.39
N LYS A 342 -6.25 -7.25 25.78
CA LYS A 342 -6.65 -8.53 25.17
C LYS A 342 -7.58 -8.38 23.97
N ASP A 343 -8.10 -7.18 23.69
CA ASP A 343 -9.25 -7.04 22.78
C ASP A 343 -9.00 -6.28 21.46
N SER A 344 -7.74 -6.03 21.04
CA SER A 344 -7.50 -5.58 19.65
C SER A 344 -6.59 -6.56 18.90
N ILE A 345 -7.24 -7.46 18.16
CA ILE A 345 -6.72 -8.62 17.43
C ILE A 345 -5.79 -8.26 16.23
N ARG A 346 -5.61 -6.97 15.91
CA ARG A 346 -4.89 -6.57 14.68
C ARG A 346 -3.41 -6.29 14.96
N GLY A 347 -2.57 -7.26 14.65
CA GLY A 347 -1.12 -7.23 14.83
C GLY A 347 -0.65 -7.79 16.18
N ASP A 348 0.67 -7.94 16.33
CA ASP A 348 1.32 -8.39 17.58
C ASP A 348 2.36 -7.35 18.01
N TYR A 349 2.25 -6.87 19.24
CA TYR A 349 3.14 -5.86 19.84
C TYR A 349 3.69 -6.31 21.20
N SER A 350 3.70 -7.63 21.45
CA SER A 350 4.20 -8.21 22.71
C SER A 350 5.67 -7.86 22.96
N GLU A 351 6.48 -7.83 21.91
CA GLU A 351 7.90 -7.47 21.99
C GLU A 351 8.10 -6.00 22.37
N LEU A 352 7.31 -5.07 21.81
CA LEU A 352 7.29 -3.67 22.23
C LEU A 352 6.92 -3.51 23.71
N VAL A 353 5.97 -4.30 24.21
CA VAL A 353 5.59 -4.26 25.64
C VAL A 353 6.75 -4.73 26.53
N SER A 354 7.47 -5.79 26.14
CA SER A 354 8.66 -6.24 26.85
C SER A 354 9.76 -5.18 26.86
N PHE A 355 10.05 -4.58 25.71
CA PHE A 355 11.01 -3.48 25.57
C PHE A 355 10.70 -2.30 26.51
N LEU A 356 9.43 -1.89 26.58
CA LEU A 356 8.98 -0.80 27.47
C LEU A 356 9.13 -1.15 28.96
N LYS A 357 8.93 -2.42 29.33
CA LYS A 357 9.11 -2.88 30.72
C LYS A 357 10.58 -2.85 31.12
N GLU A 358 11.48 -3.22 30.21
CA GLU A 358 12.93 -3.17 30.44
C GLU A 358 13.44 -1.74 30.62
N GLN A 359 13.03 -0.81 29.76
CA GLN A 359 13.42 0.60 29.90
C GLN A 359 12.97 1.21 31.24
N LYS A 360 11.77 0.85 31.72
CA LYS A 360 11.27 1.31 33.03
C LYS A 360 12.05 0.73 34.22
N LYS A 361 12.67 -0.45 34.07
CA LYS A 361 13.52 -1.03 35.11
C LYS A 361 14.85 -0.27 35.18
N GLN A 362 15.48 -0.06 34.03
CA GLN A 362 16.74 0.69 33.93
C GLN A 362 16.61 2.10 34.49
N SER A 363 15.52 2.82 34.19
CA SER A 363 15.28 4.18 34.72
C SER A 363 14.95 4.25 36.22
N LYS A 364 14.78 3.11 36.90
CA LYS A 364 14.56 3.05 38.36
C LYS A 364 15.84 2.63 39.11
N GLU A 365 16.82 2.09 38.40
CA GLU A 365 18.11 1.67 38.92
C GLU A 365 19.16 2.79 38.78
N GLU A 366 18.95 3.74 37.87
CA GLU A 366 19.60 5.07 37.79
C GLU A 366 18.90 6.11 38.66
#